data_AF-A0A534A072-F1
#
_entry.id   AF-A0A534A072-F1
#
_cell.length_a   1.000
_cell.length_b   1.000
_cell.length_c   1.000
_cell.angle_alpha   90.00
_cell.angle_beta   90.00
_cell.angle_gamma   90.00
#
_symmetry.space_group_name_H-M   'P 1'
#
loop_
_entity.id
_entity.type
_entity.pdbx_description
1 polymer ?
#
loop_
_entity_poly.entity_id
_entity_poly.type
_entity_poly.pdbx_seq_one_letter_code
_entity_poly.pdbx_strand_id
1 'polypeptide(L)'
;MARPTKFNKALAEDIIEDIAQLVPYKIVAEAHRIDRSTLNDWINQGLADIQAGKTHSELAQFSYTIKKKQCHAIKELLNEIKQGEKGWQARAWILERRFPLEFSSCAQELLQMKEQIDHIEELLKPHV
;
A
#
# COMPACT_ATOMS: atom_id res chain seq x y z
N MET A 1 -6.73 16.37 26.20
CA MET A 1 -7.92 16.00 25.42
C MET A 1 -7.48 15.71 23.99
N ALA A 2 -7.62 14.47 23.52
CA ALA A 2 -7.19 14.10 22.17
C ALA A 2 -8.16 14.69 21.13
N ARG A 3 -7.62 15.35 20.11
CA ARG A 3 -8.39 15.85 18.97
C ARG A 3 -9.01 14.63 18.26
N PRO A 4 -10.33 14.61 18.00
CA PRO A 4 -10.95 13.53 17.23
C PRO A 4 -10.21 13.36 15.91
N THR A 5 -9.79 12.12 15.61
CA THR A 5 -9.21 11.80 14.32
C THR A 5 -10.28 12.02 13.24
N LYS A 6 -9.90 12.50 12.06
CA LYS A 6 -10.83 12.61 10.92
C LYS A 6 -11.31 11.24 10.41
N PHE A 7 -10.73 10.16 10.94
CA PHE A 7 -11.04 8.80 10.56
C PHE A 7 -12.49 8.47 10.89
N ASN A 8 -13.22 8.02 9.88
CA ASN A 8 -14.59 7.54 10.02
C ASN A 8 -14.84 6.46 8.96
N LYS A 9 -15.88 5.64 9.17
CA LYS A 9 -16.15 4.47 8.34
C LYS A 9 -16.43 4.83 6.86
N ALA A 10 -17.20 5.88 6.59
CA ALA A 10 -17.53 6.27 5.22
C ALA A 10 -16.27 6.69 4.45
N LEU A 11 -15.45 7.55 5.05
CA LEU A 11 -14.16 7.95 4.49
C LEU A 11 -13.22 6.75 4.27
N ALA A 12 -13.21 5.81 5.21
CA ALA A 12 -12.39 4.61 5.11
C ALA A 12 -12.82 3.72 3.93
N GLU A 13 -14.13 3.57 3.71
CA GLU A 13 -14.69 2.83 2.58
C GLU A 13 -14.30 3.47 1.24
N ASP A 14 -14.46 4.78 1.09
CA ASP A 14 -14.09 5.50 -0.13
C ASP A 14 -12.57 5.38 -0.43
N ILE A 15 -11.73 5.52 0.61
CA ILE A 15 -10.27 5.35 0.48
C ILE A 15 -9.92 3.91 0.06
N ILE A 16 -10.61 2.91 0.61
CA ILE A 16 -10.40 1.50 0.24
C ILE A 16 -10.73 1.29 -1.24
N GLU A 17 -11.82 1.87 -1.74
CA GLU A 17 -12.23 1.74 -3.15
C GLU A 17 -11.20 2.39 -4.09
N ASP A 18 -10.74 3.60 -3.78
CA ASP A 18 -9.71 4.26 -4.59
C ASP A 18 -8.40 3.46 -4.62
N ILE A 19 -7.98 2.96 -3.46
CA ILE A 19 -6.75 2.16 -3.37
C ILE A 19 -6.92 0.79 -4.07
N ALA A 20 -8.13 0.22 -4.08
CA ALA A 20 -8.43 -1.00 -4.82
C ALA A 20 -8.22 -0.82 -6.33
N GLN A 21 -8.40 0.39 -6.85
CA GLN A 21 -8.08 0.75 -8.24
C GLN A 21 -6.59 1.05 -8.47
N LEU A 22 -5.73 0.70 -7.51
CA LEU A 22 -4.29 0.93 -7.52
C LEU A 22 -3.88 2.40 -7.61
N VAL A 23 -4.75 3.34 -7.22
CA VAL A 23 -4.44 4.78 -7.21
C VAL A 23 -3.31 5.08 -6.19
N PRO A 24 -2.33 5.96 -6.52
CA PRO A 24 -1.28 6.35 -5.58
C PRO A 24 -1.82 7.00 -4.30
N TYR A 25 -1.29 6.61 -3.14
CA TYR A 25 -1.73 7.13 -1.83
C TYR A 25 -1.72 8.65 -1.72
N LYS A 26 -0.78 9.32 -2.41
CA LYS A 26 -0.76 10.78 -2.49
C LYS A 26 -2.05 11.33 -3.13
N ILE A 27 -2.45 10.76 -4.26
CA ILE A 27 -3.63 11.19 -5.01
C ILE A 27 -4.91 10.85 -4.22
N VAL A 28 -4.97 9.67 -3.60
CA VAL A 28 -6.08 9.28 -2.73
C VAL A 28 -6.21 10.26 -1.55
N ALA A 29 -5.11 10.57 -0.87
CA ALA A 29 -5.11 11.52 0.24
C ALA A 29 -5.62 12.91 -0.20
N GLU A 30 -5.14 13.40 -1.35
CA GLU A 30 -5.58 14.66 -1.95
C GLU A 30 -7.08 14.66 -2.29
N ALA A 31 -7.59 13.59 -2.92
CA ALA A 31 -9.00 13.43 -3.26
C ALA A 31 -9.91 13.50 -2.02
N HIS A 32 -9.43 12.91 -0.91
CA HIS A 32 -10.13 12.85 0.38
C HIS A 32 -9.82 14.01 1.33
N ARG A 33 -9.04 15.01 0.89
CA ARG A 33 -8.67 16.21 1.68
C ARG A 33 -8.01 15.86 3.02
N ILE A 34 -7.20 14.81 3.02
CA ILE A 34 -6.33 14.43 4.14
C ILE A 34 -4.87 14.57 3.70
N ASP A 35 -3.97 14.75 4.67
CA ASP A 35 -2.55 14.74 4.34
C ASP A 35 -2.10 13.30 4.06
N ARG A 36 -1.13 13.14 3.16
CA ARG A 36 -0.54 11.82 2.86
C ARG A 36 0.03 11.16 4.12
N SER A 37 0.67 11.93 5.01
CA SER A 37 1.16 11.43 6.30
C SER A 37 0.03 10.85 7.14
N THR A 38 -1.12 11.53 7.19
CA THR A 38 -2.29 11.05 7.94
C THR A 38 -2.77 9.69 7.42
N LEU A 39 -2.85 9.52 6.10
CA LEU A 39 -3.21 8.23 5.50
C LEU A 39 -2.16 7.14 5.86
N ASN A 40 -0.88 7.47 5.74
CA ASN A 40 0.20 6.57 6.10
C ASN A 40 0.15 6.18 7.59
N ASP A 41 -0.09 7.14 8.48
CA ASP A 41 -0.16 6.92 9.93
C ASP A 41 -1.32 5.98 10.28
N TRP A 42 -2.49 6.16 9.65
CA TRP A 42 -3.62 5.24 9.83
C TRP A 42 -3.28 3.83 9.37
N ILE A 43 -2.63 3.69 8.20
CA ILE A 43 -2.23 2.38 7.68
C ILE A 43 -1.22 1.72 8.64
N ASN A 44 -0.18 2.45 9.03
CA ASN A 44 0.89 1.96 9.89
C ASN A 44 0.38 1.61 11.29
N GLN A 45 -0.47 2.44 11.88
CA GLN A 45 -1.10 2.17 13.17
C GLN A 45 -1.97 0.91 13.09
N GLY A 46 -2.76 0.75 12.01
CA GLY A 46 -3.54 -0.47 11.81
C GLY A 46 -2.68 -1.73 11.66
N LEU A 47 -1.52 -1.63 11.00
CA LEU A 47 -0.57 -2.74 10.91
C LEU A 47 0.08 -3.05 12.27
N ALA A 48 0.43 -2.03 13.05
CA ALA A 48 0.93 -2.19 14.41
C ALA A 48 -0.12 -2.83 15.34
N ASP A 49 -1.39 -2.43 15.22
CA ASP A 49 -2.50 -3.03 15.96
C ASP A 49 -2.67 -4.52 15.63
N ILE A 50 -2.58 -4.90 14.35
CA ILE A 50 -2.60 -6.30 13.93
C ILE A 50 -1.44 -7.09 14.56
N GLN A 51 -0.22 -6.54 14.54
CA GLN A 51 0.96 -7.18 15.14
C GLN A 51 0.81 -7.33 16.66
N ALA A 52 0.17 -6.38 17.32
CA ALA A 52 -0.15 -6.43 18.74
C ALA A 52 -1.37 -7.31 19.10
N GLY A 53 -1.96 -8.02 18.13
CA GLY A 53 -3.13 -8.88 18.32
C GLY A 53 -4.47 -8.13 18.45
N LYS A 54 -4.50 -6.82 18.21
CA LYS A 54 -5.70 -5.96 18.26
C LYS A 54 -6.45 -5.96 16.92
N THR A 55 -6.80 -7.13 16.42
CA THR A 55 -7.41 -7.31 15.08
C THR A 55 -8.80 -6.67 14.93
N HIS A 56 -9.46 -6.35 16.04
CA HIS A 56 -10.79 -5.72 16.04
C HIS A 56 -10.76 -4.18 15.99
N SER A 57 -9.59 -3.53 16.03
CA SER A 57 -9.53 -2.07 15.91
C SER A 57 -9.97 -1.61 14.51
N GLU A 58 -10.58 -0.43 14.40
CA GLU A 58 -11.05 0.09 13.11
C GLU A 58 -9.88 0.28 12.13
N LEU A 59 -8.73 0.74 12.63
CA LEU A 59 -7.52 0.91 11.83
C LEU A 59 -6.93 -0.44 11.40
N ALA A 60 -6.97 -1.47 12.27
CA ALA A 60 -6.56 -2.82 11.90
C ALA A 60 -7.41 -3.37 10.76
N GLN A 61 -8.74 -3.24 10.87
CA GLN A 61 -9.66 -3.67 9.81
C GLN A 61 -9.45 -2.89 8.50
N PHE A 62 -9.23 -1.58 8.59
CA PHE A 62 -8.93 -0.72 7.46
C PHE A 62 -7.64 -1.14 6.73
N SER A 63 -6.52 -1.24 7.45
CA SER A 63 -5.23 -1.64 6.88
C SER A 63 -5.26 -3.04 6.29
N TYR A 64 -5.92 -3.98 6.96
CA TYR A 64 -6.11 -5.33 6.44
C TYR A 64 -6.92 -5.33 5.14
N THR A 65 -8.02 -4.57 5.12
CA THR A 65 -8.92 -4.51 3.95
C THR A 65 -8.24 -3.86 2.75
N ILE A 66 -7.47 -2.78 2.96
CA ILE A 66 -6.63 -2.18 1.90
C ILE A 66 -5.71 -3.23 1.28
N LYS A 67 -4.91 -3.93 2.10
CA LYS A 67 -3.98 -4.96 1.59
C LYS A 67 -4.72 -6.06 0.83
N LYS A 68 -5.85 -6.52 1.37
CA LYS A 68 -6.68 -7.55 0.74
C LYS A 68 -7.20 -7.12 -0.63
N LYS A 69 -7.71 -5.89 -0.75
CA LYS A 69 -8.24 -5.34 -2.00
C LYS A 69 -7.13 -5.08 -3.03
N GLN A 70 -5.97 -4.57 -2.62
CA GLN A 70 -4.81 -4.44 -3.50
C GLN A 70 -4.37 -5.80 -4.06
N CYS A 71 -4.24 -6.81 -3.20
CA CYS A 71 -3.91 -8.17 -3.64
C CYS A 71 -4.93 -8.74 -4.63
N HIS A 72 -6.22 -8.42 -4.45
CA HIS A 72 -7.26 -8.82 -5.40
C HIS A 72 -7.07 -8.16 -6.76
N ALA A 73 -6.89 -6.84 -6.80
CA ALA A 73 -6.68 -6.10 -8.03
C ALA A 73 -5.44 -6.57 -8.79
N ILE A 74 -4.34 -6.85 -8.10
CA ILE A 74 -3.12 -7.43 -8.71
C ILE A 74 -3.42 -8.80 -9.34
N LYS A 75 -4.15 -9.68 -8.64
CA LYS A 75 -4.53 -10.99 -9.16
C LYS A 75 -5.43 -10.90 -10.37
N GLU A 76 -6.36 -9.95 -10.39
CA GLU A 76 -7.24 -9.69 -11.54
C GLU A 76 -6.41 -9.27 -12.76
N LEU A 77 -5.52 -8.28 -12.61
CA LEU A 77 -4.62 -7.86 -13.70
C LEU A 77 -3.77 -9.01 -14.23
N LEU A 78 -3.20 -9.83 -13.33
CA LEU A 78 -2.40 -11.00 -13.72
C LEU A 78 -3.23 -12.05 -14.47
N ASN A 79 -4.48 -12.27 -14.05
CA ASN A 79 -5.38 -13.19 -14.73
C ASN A 79 -5.73 -12.70 -16.15
N GLU A 80 -6.07 -11.42 -16.30
CA GLU A 80 -6.35 -10.82 -17.62
C GLU A 80 -5.13 -10.88 -18.56
N ILE A 81 -3.93 -10.63 -18.02
CA ILE A 81 -2.67 -10.76 -18.78
C ILE A 81 -2.47 -12.22 -19.23
N LYS A 82 -2.67 -13.20 -18.34
CA LYS A 82 -2.56 -14.63 -18.66
C LYS A 82 -3.55 -15.07 -19.74
N GLN A 83 -4.75 -14.50 -19.74
CA GLN A 83 -5.78 -14.80 -20.73
C GLN A 83 -5.52 -14.13 -22.10
N GLY A 84 -4.51 -13.25 -22.18
CA GLY A 84 -4.18 -12.55 -23.43
C GLY A 84 -5.25 -11.56 -23.86
N GLU A 85 -5.99 -10.99 -22.90
CA GLU A 85 -7.03 -10.02 -23.21
C GLU A 85 -6.48 -8.79 -23.96
N LYS A 86 -7.34 -8.12 -24.74
CA LYS A 86 -6.96 -6.87 -25.39
C LYS A 86 -6.48 -5.86 -24.35
N GLY A 87 -5.32 -5.25 -24.60
CA GLY A 87 -4.72 -4.26 -23.71
C GLY A 87 -3.97 -4.87 -22.52
N TRP A 88 -3.58 -6.15 -22.55
CA TRP A 88 -2.73 -6.75 -21.53
C TRP A 88 -1.42 -5.98 -21.30
N GLN A 89 -0.85 -5.32 -22.32
CA GLN A 89 0.36 -4.50 -22.17
C GLN A 89 0.13 -3.32 -21.23
N ALA A 90 -1.04 -2.68 -21.28
CA ALA A 90 -1.38 -1.58 -20.38
C ALA A 90 -1.49 -2.06 -18.93
N ARG A 91 -2.01 -3.27 -18.72
CA ARG A 91 -2.11 -3.91 -17.40
C ARG A 91 -0.74 -4.29 -16.85
N ALA A 92 0.12 -4.88 -17.69
CA ALA A 92 1.51 -5.16 -17.34
C ALA A 92 2.27 -3.87 -16.96
N TRP A 93 2.09 -2.81 -17.75
CA TRP A 93 2.66 -1.49 -17.46
C TRP A 93 2.21 -0.91 -16.12
N ILE A 94 0.94 -1.08 -15.73
CA ILE A 94 0.45 -0.68 -14.40
C ILE A 94 1.20 -1.46 -13.31
N LEU A 95 1.32 -2.79 -13.46
CA LEU A 95 1.99 -3.63 -12.47
C LEU A 95 3.47 -3.24 -12.30
N GLU A 96 4.20 -3.07 -13.40
CA GLU A 96 5.61 -2.68 -13.39
C GLU A 96 5.85 -1.34 -12.67
N ARG A 97 4.94 -0.36 -12.84
CA ARG A 97 5.09 0.97 -12.23
C ARG A 97 4.64 1.03 -10.77
N ARG A 98 3.63 0.26 -10.40
CA ARG A 98 3.05 0.29 -9.05
C ARG A 98 3.76 -0.67 -8.10
N PHE A 99 4.31 -1.74 -8.64
CA PHE A 99 4.95 -2.84 -7.92
C PHE A 99 6.28 -3.23 -8.60
N PRO A 100 7.25 -2.29 -8.68
CA PRO A 100 8.49 -2.51 -9.44
C PRO A 100 9.40 -3.57 -8.82
N LEU A 101 9.31 -3.80 -7.51
CA LEU A 101 10.09 -4.84 -6.82
C LEU A 101 9.63 -6.25 -7.20
N GLU A 102 8.38 -6.40 -7.64
CA GLU A 102 7.79 -7.67 -7.99
C GLU A 102 7.76 -7.92 -9.50
N PHE A 103 7.52 -6.89 -10.31
CA PHE A 103 7.23 -7.07 -11.75
C PHE A 103 8.18 -6.34 -12.70
N SER A 104 9.08 -5.47 -12.24
CA SER A 104 10.00 -4.82 -13.17
C SER A 104 11.05 -5.80 -13.71
N SER A 105 11.57 -5.53 -14.90
CA SER A 105 12.67 -6.30 -15.48
C SER A 105 13.97 -6.26 -14.65
N CYS A 106 14.10 -5.26 -13.78
CA CYS A 106 15.26 -5.07 -12.89
C CYS A 106 14.90 -5.34 -11.41
N ALA A 107 13.86 -6.16 -11.17
CA ALA A 107 13.36 -6.43 -9.82
C ALA A 107 14.46 -6.97 -8.89
N GLN A 108 15.33 -7.85 -9.40
CA GLN A 108 16.43 -8.44 -8.61
C GLN A 108 17.46 -7.39 -8.21
N GLU A 109 17.86 -6.53 -9.15
CA GLU A 109 18.79 -5.44 -8.89
C GLU A 109 18.21 -4.42 -7.89
N LEU A 110 16.93 -4.08 -8.03
CA LEU A 110 16.24 -3.19 -7.09
C LEU A 110 16.15 -3.78 -5.68
N LEU A 111 15.92 -5.10 -5.56
CA LEU A 111 15.92 -5.79 -4.27
C LEU A 111 17.31 -5.77 -3.62
N GLN A 112 18.36 -6.07 -4.39
CA GLN A 112 19.74 -6.00 -3.89
C GLN A 112 20.12 -4.59 -3.42
N MET A 113 19.76 -3.56 -4.20
CA MET A 113 20.01 -2.17 -3.80
C MET A 113 19.26 -1.81 -2.52
N LYS A 114 18.01 -2.27 -2.38
CA LYS A 114 17.22 -2.03 -1.16
C LYS A 114 17.87 -2.69 0.06
N GLU A 115 18.30 -3.94 -0.05
CA GLU A 115 19.01 -4.65 1.01
C GLU A 115 20.31 -3.92 1.42
N GLN A 116 21.06 -3.40 0.46
CA GLN A 116 22.26 -2.60 0.73
C GLN A 116 21.95 -1.30 1.48
N ILE A 117 20.86 -0.59 1.12
CA ILE A 117 20.42 0.61 1.82
C ILE A 117 20.02 0.27 3.25
N ASP A 118 19.20 -0.76 3.44
CA ASP A 118 18.74 -1.20 4.76
C ASP A 118 19.95 -1.54 5.66
N HIS A 119 20.98 -2.22 5.11
CA HIS A 119 22.22 -2.50 5.82
C HIS A 119 23.01 -1.25 6.22
N ILE A 120 23.11 -0.26 5.32
CA ILE A 120 23.78 1.02 5.60
C ILE A 120 23.02 1.77 6.70
N GLU A 121 21.69 1.81 6.65
CA GLU A 121 20.87 2.45 7.67
C GLU A 121 21.07 1.80 9.04
N GLU A 122 21.24 0.48 9.11
CA GLU A 122 21.58 -0.22 10.36
C GLU A 122 22.94 0.18 10.92
N LEU A 123 23.97 0.31 10.07
CA LEU A 123 25.31 0.74 10.48
C LEU A 123 25.33 2.19 10.99
N LEU A 124 24.42 3.04 10.49
CA LEU A 124 24.31 4.45 10.88
C LEU A 124 23.42 4.66 12.12
N LYS A 125 22.72 3.64 12.63
CA LYS A 125 21.91 3.77 13.85
C LYS A 125 22.82 4.12 15.02
N PRO A 126 22.60 5.27 15.70
CA PRO A 126 23.40 5.62 16.87
C PRO A 126 23.17 4.59 17.96
N HIS A 127 24.26 3.98 18.45
CA HIS A 127 24.23 3.17 19.66
C HIS A 127 24.07 4.12 20.85
N VAL A 128 22.84 4.22 21.35
CA VAL A 128 22.50 4.87 22.63
C VAL A 128 22.41 3.79 23.70
#